data_AF-A0A556CFJ1-F1
#
_entry.id   AF-A0A556CFJ1-F1
#
_cell.length_a   1.000
_cell.length_b   1.000
_cell.length_c   1.000
_cell.angle_alpha   90.00
_cell.angle_beta   90.00
_cell.angle_gamma   90.00
#
_symmetry.space_group_name_H-M   'P 1'
#
loop_
_entity.id
_entity.type
_entity.pdbx_description
1 polymer ?
#
loop_
_entity_poly.entity_id
_entity_poly.type
_entity_poly.pdbx_seq_one_letter_code
_entity_poly.pdbx_strand_id
1 'polypeptide(L)'
;MWFDVLIAAIAAIVSAAGGYLLVPLFLRMTHDGPGSKPSRTGSEDIEVLRGGMWIGIVERALIAGAIVLGRPELMAVVVAVKGLGRFAEIKSSAAAGERFIIGTFLSIAIASLVGVIGWAVIS
;
A
#
# COMPACT_ATOMS: atom_id res chain seq x y z
N MET A 1 23.57 13.47 3.79
CA MET A 1 22.61 13.43 4.92
C MET A 1 21.34 14.24 4.66
N TRP A 2 21.35 15.59 4.64
CA TRP A 2 20.12 16.37 4.37
C TRP A 2 19.55 16.17 2.96
N PHE A 3 20.42 15.99 1.97
CA PHE A 3 20.03 15.67 0.59
C PHE A 3 19.32 14.31 0.52
N ASP A 4 19.90 13.27 1.12
CA ASP A 4 19.33 11.91 1.16
C ASP A 4 17.95 11.87 1.84
N VAL A 5 17.80 12.63 2.94
CA VAL A 5 16.52 12.79 3.65
C VAL A 5 15.48 13.49 2.76
N LEU A 6 15.89 14.50 2.00
CA LEU A 6 15.00 15.19 1.05
C LEU A 6 14.52 14.25 -0.05
N ILE A 7 15.43 13.46 -0.65
CA ILE A 7 15.06 12.49 -1.68
C ILE A 7 14.14 11.41 -1.10
N ALA A 8 14.41 10.91 0.11
CA ALA A 8 13.54 9.95 0.78
C ALA A 8 12.13 10.53 1.04
N ALA A 9 12.03 11.79 1.45
CA ALA A 9 10.75 12.46 1.65
C ALA A 9 9.98 12.63 0.32
N ILE A 10 10.65 13.01 -0.76
CA ILE A 10 10.04 13.13 -2.09
C ILE A 10 9.56 11.77 -2.57
N ALA A 11 10.40 10.73 -2.48
CA ALA A 11 10.04 9.36 -2.86
C ALA A 11 8.84 8.84 -2.06
N ALA A 12 8.79 9.13 -0.75
CA ALA A 12 7.66 8.77 0.10
C ALA A 12 6.36 9.44 -0.36
N ILE A 13 6.40 10.75 -0.68
CA ILE A 13 5.23 11.50 -1.18
C ILE A 13 4.79 10.99 -2.55
N VAL A 14 5.72 10.80 -3.49
CA VAL A 14 5.44 10.30 -4.84
C VAL A 14 4.84 8.90 -4.79
N SER A 15 5.40 8.02 -3.95
CA SER A 15 4.86 6.68 -3.76
C SER A 15 3.46 6.70 -3.14
N ALA A 16 3.24 7.51 -2.10
CA ALA A 16 1.95 7.66 -1.45
C ALA A 16 0.87 8.15 -2.41
N ALA A 17 1.15 9.22 -3.16
CA ALA A 17 0.23 9.83 -4.12
C ALA A 17 -0.01 8.94 -5.36
N GLY A 18 1.06 8.38 -5.93
CA GLY A 18 0.99 7.48 -7.08
C GLY A 18 0.20 6.22 -6.74
N GLY A 19 0.46 5.59 -5.60
CA GLY A 19 -0.28 4.41 -5.16
C GLY A 19 -1.72 4.72 -4.73
N TYR A 20 -2.01 5.92 -4.22
CA TYR A 20 -3.38 6.35 -3.92
C TYR A 20 -4.25 6.39 -5.19
N LEU A 21 -3.67 6.77 -6.33
CA LEU A 21 -4.38 6.81 -7.61
C LEU A 21 -4.39 5.45 -8.33
N LEU A 22 -3.21 4.82 -8.45
CA LEU A 22 -3.02 3.66 -9.33
C LEU A 22 -3.56 2.35 -8.75
N VAL A 23 -3.42 2.11 -7.45
CA VAL A 23 -3.86 0.87 -6.81
C VAL A 23 -5.38 0.67 -6.90
N PRO A 24 -6.24 1.64 -6.51
CA PRO A 24 -7.68 1.46 -6.65
C PRO A 24 -8.13 1.41 -8.12
N LEU A 25 -7.44 2.10 -9.02
CA LEU A 25 -7.74 2.04 -10.45
C LEU A 25 -7.49 0.63 -11.01
N PHE A 26 -6.35 0.03 -10.70
CA PHE A 26 -6.02 -1.32 -11.13
C PHE A 26 -6.96 -2.36 -10.52
N LEU A 27 -7.27 -2.23 -9.23
CA LEU A 27 -8.20 -3.14 -8.57
C LEU A 27 -9.59 -3.13 -9.22
N ARG A 28 -10.07 -1.96 -9.67
CA ARG A 28 -11.33 -1.88 -10.45
C ARG A 28 -11.25 -2.71 -11.74
N MET A 29 -10.15 -2.59 -12.49
CA MET A 29 -9.95 -3.35 -13.74
C MET A 29 -9.94 -4.86 -13.51
N THR A 30 -9.46 -5.32 -12.35
CA THR A 30 -9.42 -6.75 -12.02
C THR A 30 -10.73 -7.31 -11.48
N HIS A 31 -11.72 -6.47 -11.15
CA HIS A 31 -12.84 -6.88 -10.28
C HIS A 31 -14.25 -6.59 -10.82
N ASP A 32 -14.40 -6.33 -12.11
CA ASP A 32 -15.71 -6.23 -12.78
C ASP A 32 -16.36 -7.62 -12.99
N GLY A 33 -16.52 -8.39 -11.91
CA GLY A 33 -17.23 -9.66 -11.87
C GLY A 33 -18.54 -9.58 -11.06
N PRO A 34 -19.66 -10.16 -11.53
CA PRO A 34 -20.96 -10.05 -10.87
C PRO A 34 -20.96 -10.80 -9.54
N GLY A 35 -20.82 -10.07 -8.41
CA GLY A 35 -20.82 -10.64 -7.06
C GLY A 35 -20.33 -9.71 -5.95
N SER A 36 -19.73 -8.57 -6.30
CA SER A 36 -19.24 -7.57 -5.35
C SER A 36 -20.36 -6.65 -4.83
N LYS A 37 -21.36 -7.20 -4.14
CA LYS A 37 -22.22 -6.38 -3.27
C LYS A 37 -21.83 -6.63 -1.82
N PRO A 38 -21.26 -5.65 -1.11
CA PRO A 38 -21.30 -5.70 0.33
C PRO A 38 -22.76 -5.53 0.76
N SER A 39 -23.37 -6.60 1.26
CA SER A 39 -24.57 -6.49 2.09
C SER A 39 -24.14 -6.04 3.47
N ARG A 40 -23.91 -4.74 3.64
CA ARG A 40 -23.85 -4.02 4.91
C ARG A 40 -24.07 -2.54 4.59
N THR A 41 -24.90 -1.90 5.39
CA THR A 41 -25.44 -0.55 5.19
C THR A 41 -24.94 0.32 6.35
N GLY A 42 -24.08 1.31 6.11
CA GLY A 42 -23.79 2.32 7.15
C GLY A 42 -22.50 3.12 6.99
N SER A 43 -22.38 4.16 7.83
CA SER A 43 -21.20 5.00 8.01
C SER A 43 -19.92 4.23 8.36
N GLU A 44 -20.07 3.04 8.97
CA GLU A 44 -18.96 2.14 9.30
C GLU A 44 -18.18 1.69 8.05
N ASP A 45 -18.84 1.46 6.91
CA ASP A 45 -18.15 1.08 5.67
C ASP A 45 -17.28 2.24 5.14
N ILE A 46 -17.75 3.49 5.28
CA ILE A 46 -16.99 4.67 4.86
C ILE A 46 -15.73 4.84 5.73
N GLU A 47 -15.85 4.59 7.04
CA GLU A 47 -14.70 4.65 7.96
C GLU A 47 -13.70 3.52 7.71
N VAL A 48 -14.16 2.29 7.47
CA VAL A 48 -13.28 1.14 7.15
C VAL A 48 -12.55 1.36 5.81
N LEU A 49 -13.25 1.87 4.79
CA LEU A 49 -12.65 2.22 3.49
C LEU A 49 -11.60 3.33 3.63
N ARG A 50 -11.86 4.35 4.47
CA ARG A 50 -10.88 5.39 4.82
C ARG A 50 -9.69 4.80 5.58
N GLY A 51 -9.92 3.87 6.51
CA GLY A 51 -8.87 3.19 7.27
C GLY A 51 -7.91 2.42 6.35
N GLY A 52 -8.45 1.62 5.42
CA GLY A 52 -7.62 0.89 4.44
C GLY A 52 -6.80 1.81 3.52
N MET A 53 -7.38 2.94 3.12
CA MET A 53 -6.71 3.97 2.32
C MET A 53 -5.53 4.61 3.06
N TRP A 54 -5.75 5.04 4.31
CA TRP A 54 -4.70 5.65 5.14
C TRP A 54 -3.56 4.67 5.46
N ILE A 55 -3.89 3.41 5.76
CA ILE A 55 -2.89 2.34 5.95
C ILE A 55 -2.01 2.23 4.69
N GLY A 56 -2.62 2.19 3.51
CA GLY A 56 -1.88 2.09 2.25
C GLY A 56 -0.98 3.31 1.98
N ILE A 57 -1.41 4.53 2.35
CA ILE A 57 -0.59 5.74 2.25
C ILE A 57 0.66 5.63 3.13
N VAL A 58 0.48 5.25 4.40
CA VAL A 58 1.58 5.15 5.37
C VAL A 58 2.56 4.05 4.97
N GLU A 59 2.05 2.88 4.60
CA GLU A 59 2.87 1.75 4.14
C GLU A 59 3.77 2.14 2.97
N ARG A 60 3.22 2.79 1.93
CA ARG A 60 3.98 3.19 0.75
C ARG A 60 5.07 4.20 1.08
N ALA A 61 4.76 5.18 1.92
CA ALA A 61 5.73 6.16 2.40
C ALA A 61 6.88 5.48 3.16
N LEU A 62 6.57 4.55 4.05
CA LEU A 62 7.57 3.81 4.83
C LEU A 62 8.44 2.91 3.96
N ILE A 63 7.85 2.16 3.03
CA ILE A 63 8.58 1.26 2.12
C ILE A 63 9.50 2.06 1.20
N ALA A 64 8.98 3.08 0.52
CA ALA A 64 9.78 3.88 -0.40
C ALA A 64 10.92 4.60 0.34
N GLY A 65 10.63 5.24 1.48
CA GLY A 65 11.65 5.90 2.30
C GLY A 65 12.71 4.93 2.83
N ALA A 66 12.31 3.75 3.30
CA ALA A 66 13.24 2.74 3.78
C ALA A 66 14.22 2.26 2.70
N ILE A 67 13.74 2.05 1.47
CA ILE A 67 14.59 1.65 0.35
C ILE A 67 15.56 2.77 -0.03
N VAL A 68 15.08 4.02 -0.14
CA VAL A 68 15.96 5.17 -0.42
C VAL A 68 17.07 5.28 0.63
N LEU A 69 16.75 5.10 1.90
CA LEU A 69 17.72 5.19 2.99
C LEU A 69 18.60 3.94 3.15
N GLY A 70 18.53 2.98 2.22
CA GLY A 70 19.36 1.77 2.22
C GLY A 70 18.99 0.75 3.31
N ARG A 71 17.74 0.79 3.79
CA ARG A 71 17.20 -0.08 4.86
C ARG A 71 16.00 -0.92 4.37
N PRO A 72 16.12 -1.68 3.26
CA PRO A 72 14.99 -2.41 2.67
C PRO A 72 14.38 -3.45 3.62
N GLU A 73 15.10 -3.92 4.64
CA GLU A 73 14.60 -4.85 5.64
C GLU A 73 13.40 -4.31 6.43
N LEU A 74 13.24 -2.99 6.55
CA LEU A 74 12.09 -2.37 7.22
C LEU A 74 10.78 -2.65 6.48
N MET A 75 10.83 -2.96 5.17
CA MET A 75 9.67 -3.37 4.40
C MET A 75 9.02 -4.63 4.98
N ALA A 76 9.81 -5.60 5.44
CA ALA A 76 9.29 -6.83 6.03
C ALA A 76 8.45 -6.54 7.29
N VAL A 77 8.89 -5.57 8.11
CA VAL A 77 8.17 -5.12 9.30
C VAL A 77 6.84 -4.47 8.92
N VAL A 78 6.85 -3.58 7.93
CA VAL A 78 5.63 -2.90 7.46
C VAL A 78 4.61 -3.91 6.94
N VAL A 79 5.04 -4.86 6.12
CA VAL A 79 4.17 -5.91 5.56
C VAL A 79 3.63 -6.82 6.68
N ALA A 80 4.46 -7.19 7.65
CA ALA A 80 4.03 -8.00 8.79
C ALA A 80 2.94 -7.29 9.61
N VAL A 81 3.15 -6.02 9.97
CA VAL A 81 2.18 -5.23 10.74
C VAL A 81 0.86 -5.08 9.99
N LYS A 82 0.92 -4.81 8.68
CA LYS A 82 -0.29 -4.72 7.84
C LYS A 82 -1.05 -6.05 7.76
N GLY A 83 -0.34 -7.18 7.66
CA GLY A 83 -0.94 -8.51 7.62
C GLY A 83 -1.70 -8.87 8.90
N LEU A 84 -1.16 -8.51 10.07
CA LEU A 84 -1.81 -8.78 11.36
C LEU A 84 -3.15 -8.05 11.51
N GLY A 85 -3.22 -6.78 11.10
CA GLY A 85 -4.42 -5.96 11.27
C GLY A 85 -5.64 -6.40 10.46
N ARG A 86 -5.46 -7.26 9.44
CA ARG A 86 -6.54 -7.70 8.53
C ARG A 86 -6.73 -9.23 8.49
N PHE A 87 -6.00 -9.96 9.33
CA PHE A 87 -6.01 -11.43 9.31
C PHE A 87 -7.41 -12.02 9.56
N ALA A 88 -8.18 -11.46 10.52
CA ALA A 88 -9.52 -11.94 10.84
C ALA A 88 -10.53 -11.72 9.69
N GLU A 89 -10.44 -10.60 8.98
CA GLU A 89 -11.31 -10.27 7.84
C GLU A 89 -10.99 -11.16 6.62
N ILE A 90 -9.70 -11.38 6.33
CA ILE A 90 -9.25 -12.24 5.23
C ILE A 90 -9.71 -13.69 5.44
N LYS A 91 -9.65 -14.19 6.69
CA LYS A 91 -10.09 -15.55 7.01
C LYS A 91 -11.61 -15.75 6.81
N SER A 92 -12.39 -14.67 6.87
CA SER A 92 -13.85 -14.73 6.72
C SER A 92 -14.33 -14.84 5.27
N SER A 93 -13.49 -14.53 4.28
CA SER A 93 -13.86 -14.56 2.86
C SER A 93 -12.63 -14.73 1.96
N ALA A 94 -12.60 -15.82 1.18
CA ALA A 94 -11.54 -16.09 0.21
C ALA A 94 -11.39 -14.96 -0.82
N ALA A 95 -12.52 -14.42 -1.32
CA ALA A 95 -12.51 -13.31 -2.27
C ALA A 95 -11.96 -12.01 -1.66
N ALA A 96 -12.19 -11.76 -0.36
CA ALA A 96 -11.59 -10.62 0.34
C ALA A 96 -10.08 -10.80 0.51
N GLY A 97 -9.64 -12.03 0.80
CA GLY A 97 -8.23 -12.40 0.88
C GLY A 97 -7.48 -12.19 -0.44
N GLU A 98 -8.02 -12.67 -1.55
CA GLU A 98 -7.42 -12.50 -2.88
C GLU A 98 -7.27 -11.01 -3.24
N ARG A 99 -8.32 -10.21 -3.05
CA ARG A 99 -8.26 -8.75 -3.28
C ARG A 99 -7.20 -8.07 -2.41
N PHE A 100 -7.11 -8.46 -1.14
CA PHE A 100 -6.12 -7.91 -0.23
C PHE A 100 -4.69 -8.25 -0.67
N ILE A 101 -4.45 -9.50 -1.09
CA ILE A 101 -3.15 -9.97 -1.58
C ILE A 101 -2.76 -9.22 -2.85
N ILE A 102 -3.65 -9.16 -3.85
CA ILE A 102 -3.40 -8.46 -5.12
C ILE A 102 -3.12 -6.97 -4.87
N GLY A 103 -3.96 -6.30 -4.08
CA GLY A 103 -3.79 -4.88 -3.76
C GLY A 103 -2.49 -4.59 -3.00
N THR A 104 -2.10 -5.49 -2.09
CA THR A 104 -0.86 -5.36 -1.33
C THR A 104 0.37 -5.55 -2.22
N PHE A 105 0.41 -6.60 -3.05
CA PHE A 105 1.53 -6.83 -3.97
C PHE A 105 1.71 -5.67 -4.95
N LEU A 106 0.62 -5.15 -5.51
CA LEU A 106 0.68 -4.01 -6.42
C LEU A 106 1.19 -2.75 -5.71
N SER A 107 0.68 -2.46 -4.51
CA SER A 107 1.10 -1.30 -3.71
C SER A 107 2.59 -1.38 -3.35
N ILE A 108 3.06 -2.56 -2.97
CA ILE A 108 4.48 -2.84 -2.70
C ILE A 108 5.33 -2.65 -3.96
N ALA A 109 4.88 -3.14 -5.11
CA ALA A 109 5.63 -3.00 -6.37
C ALA A 109 5.83 -1.52 -6.74
N ILE A 110 4.78 -0.70 -6.62
CA ILE A 110 4.86 0.74 -6.88
C ILE A 110 5.80 1.42 -5.88
N ALA A 111 5.69 1.12 -4.58
CA ALA A 111 6.56 1.71 -3.57
C ALA A 111 8.02 1.30 -3.73
N SER A 112 8.26 0.05 -4.09
CA SER A 112 9.60 -0.48 -4.33
C SER A 112 10.23 0.18 -5.54
N LEU A 113 9.48 0.34 -6.63
CA LEU A 113 9.97 1.03 -7.83
C LEU A 113 10.38 2.47 -7.53
N VAL A 114 9.52 3.23 -6.84
CA VAL A 114 9.83 4.61 -6.45
C VAL A 114 11.03 4.67 -5.50
N GLY A 115 11.10 3.74 -4.53
CA GLY A 115 12.22 3.63 -3.60
C GLY A 115 13.55 3.35 -4.30
N VAL A 116 13.58 2.41 -5.25
CA VAL A 116 14.78 2.07 -6.03
C VAL A 116 15.23 3.25 -6.90
N ILE A 117 14.29 3.97 -7.53
CA ILE A 117 14.61 5.18 -8.30
C ILE A 117 15.23 6.23 -7.38
N GLY A 118 14.64 6.49 -6.21
CA GLY A 118 15.17 7.45 -5.24
C GLY A 118 16.55 7.04 -4.70
N TRP A 119 16.75 5.75 -4.43
CA TRP A 119 18.06 5.21 -4.01
C TRP A 119 19.12 5.44 -5.09
N ALA A 120 18.79 5.18 -6.36
CA ALA A 120 19.70 5.38 -7.49
C ALA A 120 20.11 6.86 -7.70
N VAL A 121 19.30 7.82 -7.24
CA VAL A 121 19.62 9.26 -7.32
C VAL A 121 20.65 9.69 -6.28
N ILE A 122 20.73 9.00 -5.14
CA ILE A 122 21.61 9.38 -4.03
C ILE A 122 22.86 8.49 -3.91
N SER A 123 22.96 7.44 -4.73
CA SER A 123 24.05 6.46 -4.70
C SER A 123 25.16 6.79 -5.70
#